data_AF-A0A973AVG8-F1
#
_entry.id   AF-A0A973AVG8-F1
#
_cell.length_a   1.000
_cell.length_b   1.000
_cell.length_c   1.000
_cell.angle_alpha   90.00
_cell.angle_beta   90.00
_cell.angle_gamma   90.00
#
_symmetry.space_group_name_H-M   'P 1'
#
loop_
_entity.id
_entity.type
_entity.pdbx_description
1 polymer ?
#
loop_
_entity_poly.entity_id
_entity_poly.type
_entity_poly.pdbx_seq_one_letter_code
_entity_poly.pdbx_strand_id
1 'polypeptide(L)'
;MSKQSTRSKPSAGTPSARKQSRARQAISSTAVNRSSGDQRPQDALVEQGVHEERGAYDERESLVNDRRRGTKYDITPKVEEVAAIHGFMNDLDCKMLDPAVVGVECVESAEAFYSQHVRLWLDRDPVLAKAEVRDTGGGLHTILWLDEPILVAAGEARIWNDIARGICNALPGDPDLNGLIALTRPVAAMNTKYNPPREVRQLRLGEPVSRAEILNLSRLVAEQPARLWMQLFFGGERAEPCPFCSKESLGVAGYWQVRCYQCGRANAASLVYRFYSPDFLDSRKENHHG
;
A
#
# COMPACT_ATOMS: atom_id res chain seq x y z
N MET A 1 66.82 -40.67 -11.48
CA MET A 1 66.19 -40.55 -10.13
C MET A 1 64.76 -40.05 -10.37
N SER A 2 63.74 -40.92 -10.30
CA SER A 2 62.86 -41.12 -9.12
C SER A 2 62.09 -39.83 -8.76
N LYS A 3 60.76 -39.74 -8.70
CA LYS A 3 59.65 -40.71 -8.55
C LYS A 3 58.33 -40.07 -9.05
N GLN A 4 57.43 -40.91 -9.54
CA GLN A 4 55.99 -40.64 -9.67
C GLN A 4 55.34 -40.45 -8.29
N SER A 5 54.27 -39.65 -8.19
CA SER A 5 53.25 -39.83 -7.15
C SER A 5 51.85 -39.51 -7.67
N THR A 6 51.04 -40.55 -7.73
CA THR A 6 49.61 -40.62 -8.02
C THR A 6 48.74 -40.31 -6.79
N ARG A 7 47.41 -40.24 -7.02
CA ARG A 7 46.27 -40.54 -6.09
C ARG A 7 45.84 -39.39 -5.15
N SER A 8 44.57 -39.14 -4.82
CA SER A 8 43.26 -39.79 -5.07
C SER A 8 42.11 -38.84 -4.68
N LYS A 9 40.93 -38.95 -5.33
CA LYS A 9 39.60 -38.61 -4.77
C LYS A 9 39.16 -39.72 -3.80
N PRO A 10 38.41 -39.46 -2.70
CA PRO A 10 36.92 -39.47 -2.71
C PRO A 10 36.34 -38.50 -1.61
N SER A 11 35.07 -38.39 -1.22
CA SER A 11 33.81 -39.12 -1.40
C SER A 11 32.63 -38.18 -1.11
N ALA A 12 31.45 -38.53 -1.64
CA ALA A 12 30.16 -37.89 -1.39
C ALA A 12 29.74 -37.95 0.10
N GLY A 13 29.20 -36.84 0.61
CA GLY A 13 28.53 -36.75 1.91
C GLY A 13 27.01 -36.81 1.76
N THR A 14 26.40 -37.80 2.39
CA THR A 14 24.95 -38.06 2.50
C THR A 14 24.24 -36.98 3.34
N PRO A 15 23.02 -36.55 2.98
CA PRO A 15 22.25 -35.60 3.78
C PRO A 15 21.56 -36.27 4.99
N SER A 16 21.68 -35.61 6.14
CA SER A 16 21.10 -36.03 7.43
C SER A 16 19.61 -35.70 7.53
N ALA A 17 18.91 -36.60 8.22
CA ALA A 17 17.48 -36.69 8.38
C ALA A 17 16.79 -35.47 9.03
N ARG A 18 15.61 -35.17 8.47
CA ARG A 18 14.48 -34.44 9.06
C ARG A 18 14.24 -34.87 10.52
N LYS A 19 14.28 -33.92 11.45
CA LYS A 19 13.57 -34.02 12.73
C LYS A 19 12.32 -33.13 12.66
N GLN A 20 11.18 -33.79 12.50
CA GLN A 20 9.87 -33.23 12.85
C GLN A 20 9.75 -33.28 14.38
N SER A 21 9.56 -32.14 15.03
CA SER A 21 9.09 -32.09 16.42
C SER A 21 7.83 -31.24 16.51
N ARG A 22 6.73 -31.95 16.72
CA ARG A 22 5.45 -31.45 17.20
C ARG A 22 5.64 -30.77 18.57
N ALA A 23 5.04 -29.60 18.73
CA ALA A 23 4.63 -29.10 20.04
C ALA A 23 3.27 -28.41 19.87
N ARG A 24 2.20 -29.20 19.96
CA ARG A 24 0.87 -28.72 20.33
C ARG A 24 0.84 -28.71 21.85
N GLN A 25 0.68 -27.55 22.47
CA GLN A 25 0.27 -27.45 23.87
C GLN A 25 -1.04 -26.68 23.93
N ALA A 26 -1.93 -27.28 24.72
CA ALA A 26 -3.32 -26.93 24.93
C ALA A 26 -3.44 -25.64 25.73
N ILE A 27 -4.35 -24.77 25.32
CA ILE A 27 -4.82 -23.67 26.16
C ILE A 27 -6.19 -24.08 26.67
N SER A 28 -6.23 -24.28 27.99
CA SER A 28 -7.37 -24.63 28.81
C SER A 28 -8.42 -23.52 28.77
N SER A 29 -9.64 -23.89 28.40
CA SER A 29 -10.85 -23.06 28.51
C SER A 29 -11.36 -23.08 29.96
N THR A 30 -11.17 -22.00 30.69
CA THR A 30 -11.91 -21.69 31.92
C THR A 30 -13.00 -20.68 31.61
N ALA A 31 -14.23 -21.18 31.51
CA ALA A 31 -15.44 -20.40 31.48
C ALA A 31 -15.67 -19.73 32.85
N VAL A 32 -15.85 -18.42 32.86
CA VAL A 32 -16.39 -17.67 34.01
C VAL A 32 -17.62 -16.90 33.53
N ASN A 33 -18.77 -17.37 34.01
CA ASN A 33 -20.04 -16.65 34.02
C ASN A 33 -19.90 -15.32 34.77
N ARG A 34 -20.28 -14.21 34.14
CA ARG A 34 -20.81 -13.03 34.84
C ARG A 34 -21.97 -12.43 34.05
N SER A 35 -23.16 -12.70 34.56
CA SER A 35 -24.39 -11.93 34.36
C SER A 35 -24.31 -10.60 35.10
N SER A 36 -24.63 -9.50 34.42
CA SER A 36 -25.18 -8.23 34.91
C SER A 36 -25.32 -7.37 33.64
N GLY A 37 -26.51 -7.09 33.10
CA GLY A 37 -27.46 -6.19 33.72
C GLY A 37 -27.08 -4.76 33.36
N ASP A 38 -27.31 -4.34 32.11
CA ASP A 38 -27.19 -2.94 31.72
C ASP A 38 -28.27 -2.61 30.68
N GLN A 39 -29.25 -1.81 31.12
CA GLN A 39 -30.34 -1.29 30.31
C GLN A 39 -29.78 -0.19 29.41
N ARG A 40 -29.71 -0.44 28.10
CA ARG A 40 -29.41 0.61 27.12
C ARG A 40 -30.65 1.48 26.89
N PRO A 41 -30.52 2.82 26.91
CA PRO A 41 -31.58 3.73 26.49
C PRO A 41 -31.93 3.51 25.02
N GLN A 42 -33.23 3.44 24.72
CA GLN A 42 -33.81 3.19 23.39
C GLN A 42 -33.93 4.45 22.53
N ASP A 43 -32.97 5.38 22.58
CA ASP A 43 -33.02 6.61 21.78
C ASP A 43 -31.75 6.76 20.93
N ALA A 44 -31.63 5.89 19.94
CA ALA A 44 -30.75 6.08 18.79
C ALA A 44 -31.35 5.34 17.59
N LEU A 45 -32.49 5.81 17.10
CA LEU A 45 -33.01 5.45 15.78
C LEU A 45 -32.12 6.10 14.71
N VAL A 46 -30.95 5.50 14.54
CA VAL A 46 -30.46 4.99 13.25
C VAL A 46 -30.66 5.93 12.04
N GLU A 47 -29.76 6.90 11.88
CA GLU A 47 -29.43 7.55 10.60
C GLU A 47 -28.68 6.59 9.63
N GLN A 48 -28.77 5.27 9.79
CA GLN A 48 -27.96 4.32 8.99
C GLN A 48 -28.42 4.24 7.53
N GLY A 49 -29.63 4.67 7.19
CA GLY A 49 -30.12 4.67 5.80
C GLY A 49 -29.55 5.78 4.91
N VAL A 50 -29.09 6.90 5.48
CA VAL A 50 -28.65 8.07 4.69
C VAL A 50 -27.17 7.96 4.28
N HIS A 51 -26.39 7.15 4.98
CA HIS A 51 -24.96 6.97 4.69
C HIS A 51 -24.69 6.06 3.49
N GLU A 52 -25.57 5.10 3.19
CA GLU A 52 -25.34 4.14 2.09
C GLU A 52 -25.45 4.76 0.69
N GLU A 53 -26.23 5.84 0.52
CA GLU A 53 -26.36 6.52 -0.78
C GLU A 53 -25.24 7.54 -1.06
N ARG A 54 -24.56 8.04 -0.02
CA ARG A 54 -23.55 9.10 -0.20
C ARG A 54 -22.34 8.60 -0.98
N GLY A 55 -21.99 9.32 -2.05
CA GLY A 55 -20.90 8.97 -2.94
C GLY A 55 -21.15 7.80 -3.89
N ALA A 56 -22.36 7.18 -3.86
CA ALA A 56 -22.75 6.12 -4.79
C ALA A 56 -22.85 6.64 -6.23
N TYR A 57 -23.30 7.88 -6.37
CA TYR A 57 -23.49 8.60 -7.64
C TYR A 57 -22.41 9.64 -7.93
N ASP A 58 -21.33 9.67 -7.13
CA ASP A 58 -20.18 10.53 -7.45
C ASP A 58 -19.64 10.16 -8.84
N GLU A 59 -19.32 11.17 -9.64
CA GLU A 59 -18.62 10.97 -10.89
C GLU A 59 -17.23 10.37 -10.63
N ARG A 60 -16.91 9.32 -11.37
CA ARG A 60 -15.64 8.60 -11.36
C ARG A 60 -15.00 8.64 -12.73
N GLU A 61 -13.72 8.37 -12.77
CA GLU A 61 -12.93 8.18 -13.99
C GLU A 61 -12.23 6.83 -13.90
N SER A 62 -12.42 6.01 -14.94
CA SER A 62 -11.72 4.75 -15.11
C SER A 62 -10.30 4.98 -15.62
N LEU A 63 -9.34 4.21 -15.12
CA LEU A 63 -7.94 4.22 -15.57
C LEU A 63 -7.67 3.15 -16.65
N VAL A 64 -8.71 2.45 -17.11
CA VAL A 64 -8.62 1.34 -18.07
C VAL A 64 -9.58 1.52 -19.24
N ASN A 65 -9.38 0.71 -20.28
CA ASN A 65 -10.18 0.62 -21.50
C ASN A 65 -10.31 1.97 -22.23
N ASP A 66 -11.47 2.59 -22.18
CA ASP A 66 -11.82 3.83 -22.86
C ASP A 66 -11.87 5.04 -21.91
N ARG A 67 -11.33 4.89 -20.68
CA ARG A 67 -11.27 5.93 -19.64
C ARG A 67 -12.63 6.58 -19.37
N ARG A 68 -13.70 5.77 -19.39
CA ARG A 68 -15.06 6.27 -19.16
C ARG A 68 -15.18 7.04 -17.85
N ARG A 69 -16.08 8.02 -17.88
CA ARG A 69 -16.57 8.73 -16.72
C ARG A 69 -18.03 8.40 -16.46
N GLY A 70 -18.42 8.36 -15.20
CA GLY A 70 -19.75 7.97 -14.76
C GLY A 70 -19.75 7.50 -13.32
N THR A 71 -20.85 6.90 -12.86
CA THR A 71 -20.89 6.32 -11.50
C THR A 71 -20.03 5.06 -11.44
N LYS A 72 -19.62 4.65 -10.24
CA LYS A 72 -18.83 3.41 -10.07
C LYS A 72 -19.53 2.17 -10.66
N TYR A 73 -20.86 2.14 -10.64
CA TYR A 73 -21.63 0.99 -11.12
C TYR A 73 -21.67 0.92 -12.66
N ASP A 74 -21.59 2.06 -13.33
CA ASP A 74 -21.72 2.15 -14.78
C ASP A 74 -20.40 1.92 -15.53
N ILE A 75 -19.26 2.16 -14.85
CA ILE A 75 -17.95 2.23 -15.51
C ILE A 75 -16.92 1.23 -15.01
N THR A 76 -17.18 0.48 -13.93
CA THR A 76 -16.20 -0.50 -13.42
C THR A 76 -16.26 -1.76 -14.28
N PRO A 77 -15.22 -2.07 -15.09
CA PRO A 77 -15.16 -3.34 -15.79
C PRO A 77 -14.80 -4.45 -14.80
N LYS A 78 -15.05 -5.70 -15.16
CA LYS A 78 -14.39 -6.81 -14.48
C LYS A 78 -12.91 -6.84 -14.85
N VAL A 79 -12.07 -7.43 -14.00
CA VAL A 79 -10.62 -7.50 -14.25
C VAL A 79 -10.33 -8.20 -15.59
N GLU A 80 -11.04 -9.29 -15.88
CA GLU A 80 -10.92 -10.05 -17.13
C GLU A 80 -11.40 -9.31 -18.39
N GLU A 81 -12.13 -8.21 -18.24
CA GLU A 81 -12.63 -7.35 -19.33
C GLU A 81 -11.69 -6.16 -19.60
N VAL A 82 -10.57 -6.06 -18.87
CA VAL A 82 -9.56 -5.02 -19.11
C VAL A 82 -8.74 -5.37 -20.35
N ALA A 83 -8.86 -4.54 -21.39
CA ALA A 83 -8.15 -4.64 -22.67
C ALA A 83 -7.06 -3.57 -22.83
N ALA A 84 -7.17 -2.45 -22.12
CA ALA A 84 -6.17 -1.38 -22.14
C ALA A 84 -6.00 -0.76 -20.74
N ILE A 85 -4.78 -0.37 -20.38
CA ILE A 85 -4.46 0.33 -19.13
C ILE A 85 -3.88 1.68 -19.49
N HIS A 86 -4.41 2.76 -18.89
CA HIS A 86 -3.97 4.14 -19.13
C HIS A 86 -3.22 4.72 -17.94
N GLY A 87 -3.34 4.14 -16.76
CA GLY A 87 -2.57 4.57 -15.61
C GLY A 87 -2.69 3.64 -14.41
N PHE A 88 -1.85 3.91 -13.42
CA PHE A 88 -1.82 3.23 -12.12
C PHE A 88 -2.05 4.26 -11.02
N MET A 89 -2.67 3.86 -9.92
CA MET A 89 -3.02 4.78 -8.84
C MET A 89 -2.66 4.21 -7.47
N ASN A 90 -2.19 5.08 -6.57
CA ASN A 90 -2.25 4.83 -5.13
C ASN A 90 -3.32 5.73 -4.53
N ASP A 91 -4.15 5.17 -3.65
CA ASP A 91 -5.16 5.88 -2.86
C ASP A 91 -4.64 6.05 -1.44
N LEU A 92 -4.28 7.26 -1.03
CA LEU A 92 -3.77 7.54 0.30
C LEU A 92 -4.88 8.17 1.14
N ASP A 93 -5.62 7.34 1.87
CA ASP A 93 -6.68 7.79 2.77
C ASP A 93 -6.06 8.42 4.03
N CYS A 94 -6.48 9.62 4.42
CA CYS A 94 -5.94 10.26 5.62
C CYS A 94 -6.46 9.59 6.90
N LYS A 95 -7.61 8.90 6.85
CA LYS A 95 -8.23 8.25 8.02
C LYS A 95 -7.49 7.04 8.54
N MET A 96 -6.70 6.39 7.69
CA MET A 96 -5.91 5.21 8.07
C MET A 96 -4.55 5.59 8.67
N LEU A 97 -4.17 6.87 8.65
CA LEU A 97 -2.83 7.30 9.06
C LEU A 97 -2.75 7.54 10.57
N ASP A 98 -1.57 7.30 11.15
CA ASP A 98 -1.28 7.58 12.55
C ASP A 98 -0.93 9.08 12.73
N PRO A 99 -1.78 9.88 13.41
CA PRO A 99 -1.48 11.30 13.65
C PRO A 99 -0.22 11.51 14.48
N ALA A 100 0.22 10.54 15.28
CA ALA A 100 1.49 10.63 16.01
C ALA A 100 2.72 10.55 15.09
N VAL A 101 2.54 10.04 13.87
CA VAL A 101 3.63 9.88 12.88
C VAL A 101 3.58 10.94 11.79
N VAL A 102 2.39 11.27 11.28
CA VAL A 102 2.25 12.26 10.18
C VAL A 102 1.85 13.66 10.65
N GLY A 103 1.41 13.82 11.90
CA GLY A 103 0.83 15.07 12.41
C GLY A 103 -0.70 15.10 12.29
N VAL A 104 -1.36 15.74 13.26
CA VAL A 104 -2.83 15.83 13.32
C VAL A 104 -3.38 16.60 12.10
N GLU A 105 -2.68 17.65 11.70
CA GLU A 105 -3.05 18.46 10.54
C GLU A 105 -3.04 17.66 9.23
N CYS A 106 -2.17 16.65 9.12
CA CYS A 106 -2.08 15.80 7.94
C CYS A 106 -3.24 14.80 7.86
N VAL A 107 -3.75 14.32 9.00
CA VAL A 107 -4.93 13.44 8.99
C VAL A 107 -6.23 14.21 8.76
N GLU A 108 -6.25 15.52 9.03
CA GLU A 108 -7.40 16.40 8.83
C GLU A 108 -7.42 17.07 7.43
N SER A 109 -6.25 17.24 6.81
CA SER A 109 -6.08 17.92 5.53
C SER A 109 -5.16 17.14 4.57
N ALA A 110 -5.76 16.64 3.49
CA ALA A 110 -5.00 15.97 2.42
C ALA A 110 -3.96 16.90 1.78
N GLU A 111 -4.24 18.21 1.70
CA GLU A 111 -3.29 19.21 1.21
C GLU A 111 -2.08 19.38 2.17
N ALA A 112 -2.32 19.37 3.48
CA ALA A 112 -1.24 19.36 4.47
C ALA A 112 -0.41 18.09 4.35
N PHE A 113 -1.06 16.93 4.26
CA PHE A 113 -0.38 15.65 4.07
C PHE A 113 0.47 15.63 2.79
N TYR A 114 -0.05 16.17 1.68
CA TYR A 114 0.70 16.29 0.44
C TYR A 114 1.94 17.18 0.60
N SER A 115 1.76 18.39 1.12
CA SER A 115 2.83 19.39 1.20
C SER A 115 3.96 18.99 2.15
N GLN A 116 3.62 18.35 3.27
CA GLN A 116 4.57 17.97 4.31
C GLN A 116 5.26 16.62 4.06
N HIS A 117 4.55 15.66 3.46
CA HIS A 117 5.04 14.29 3.33
C HIS A 117 5.07 13.79 1.88
N VAL A 118 3.90 13.65 1.25
CA VAL A 118 3.79 12.88 0.00
C VAL A 118 4.59 13.50 -1.13
N ARG A 119 4.62 14.84 -1.26
CA ARG A 119 5.43 15.51 -2.28
C ARG A 119 6.90 15.09 -2.20
N LEU A 120 7.47 15.07 -1.00
CA LEU A 120 8.87 14.67 -0.79
C LEU A 120 9.09 13.20 -1.11
N TRP A 121 8.14 12.32 -0.77
CA TRP A 121 8.25 10.90 -1.10
C TRP A 121 8.25 10.68 -2.62
N LEU A 122 7.34 11.34 -3.33
CA LEU A 122 7.26 11.26 -4.79
C LEU A 122 8.54 11.80 -5.44
N ASP A 123 9.05 12.95 -4.99
CA ASP A 123 10.24 13.59 -5.55
C ASP A 123 11.54 12.75 -5.37
N ARG A 124 11.52 11.71 -4.53
CA ARG A 124 12.67 10.84 -4.25
C ARG A 124 12.78 9.61 -5.15
N ASP A 125 11.80 9.36 -6.01
CA ASP A 125 11.85 8.31 -7.03
C ASP A 125 11.54 8.90 -8.43
N PRO A 126 12.34 8.61 -9.46
CA PRO A 126 12.17 9.22 -10.78
C PRO A 126 10.83 8.95 -11.45
N VAL A 127 10.19 7.80 -11.16
CA VAL A 127 8.89 7.43 -11.75
C VAL A 127 7.77 8.05 -10.93
N LEU A 128 7.83 7.96 -9.60
CA LEU A 128 6.81 8.55 -8.71
C LEU A 128 6.80 10.09 -8.77
N ALA A 129 7.93 10.74 -9.05
CA ALA A 129 8.00 12.18 -9.27
C ALA A 129 7.15 12.66 -10.46
N LYS A 130 6.75 11.77 -11.36
CA LYS A 130 5.88 12.08 -12.50
C LYS A 130 4.39 11.95 -12.19
N ALA A 131 4.03 11.53 -10.97
CA ALA A 131 2.63 11.32 -10.63
C ALA A 131 1.81 12.62 -10.65
N GLU A 132 0.61 12.57 -11.23
CA GLU A 132 -0.44 13.53 -10.93
C GLU A 132 -0.90 13.31 -9.49
N VAL A 133 -1.18 14.38 -8.75
CA VAL A 133 -1.72 14.28 -7.38
C VAL A 133 -3.02 15.05 -7.29
N ARG A 134 -4.07 14.36 -6.83
CA ARG A 134 -5.40 14.93 -6.59
C ARG A 134 -5.74 14.86 -5.10
N ASP A 135 -6.19 15.98 -4.54
CA ASP A 135 -6.95 16.01 -3.29
C ASP A 135 -8.37 15.56 -3.60
N THR A 136 -8.79 14.41 -3.04
CA THR A 136 -10.13 13.87 -3.25
C THR A 136 -11.09 14.14 -2.09
N GLY A 137 -10.72 15.05 -1.19
CA GLY A 137 -11.52 15.52 -0.08
C GLY A 137 -11.07 14.96 1.26
N GLY A 138 -10.71 13.67 1.38
CA GLY A 138 -10.15 13.14 2.65
C GLY A 138 -9.00 12.18 2.44
N GLY A 139 -8.36 12.28 1.29
CA GLY A 139 -7.22 11.49 0.90
C GLY A 139 -6.59 12.07 -0.36
N LEU A 140 -5.54 11.42 -0.83
CA LEU A 140 -4.83 11.78 -2.04
C LEU A 140 -4.91 10.63 -3.03
N HIS A 141 -5.23 10.92 -4.29
CA HIS A 141 -4.98 9.98 -5.37
C HIS A 141 -3.67 10.40 -6.05
N THR A 142 -2.68 9.50 -6.07
CA THR A 142 -1.46 9.68 -6.87
C THR A 142 -1.58 8.81 -8.11
N ILE A 143 -1.49 9.40 -9.30
CA ILE A 143 -1.80 8.73 -10.57
C ILE A 143 -0.60 8.81 -11.49
N LEU A 144 -0.10 7.66 -11.93
CA LEU A 144 0.93 7.52 -12.95
C LEU A 144 0.26 7.30 -14.29
N TRP A 145 0.22 8.33 -15.13
CA TRP A 145 -0.37 8.27 -16.47
C TRP A 145 0.62 7.71 -17.49
N LEU A 146 0.18 6.73 -18.27
CA LEU A 146 1.01 6.17 -19.32
C LEU A 146 1.08 7.12 -20.53
N ASP A 147 2.25 7.18 -21.16
CA ASP A 147 2.44 7.84 -22.46
C ASP A 147 1.64 7.15 -23.58
N GLU A 148 1.62 5.81 -23.56
CA GLU A 148 0.82 4.96 -24.42
C GLU A 148 0.09 3.90 -23.57
N PRO A 149 -1.17 3.60 -23.90
CA PRO A 149 -1.91 2.58 -23.16
C PRO A 149 -1.25 1.21 -23.30
N ILE A 150 -1.15 0.49 -22.19
CA ILE A 150 -0.72 -0.90 -22.21
C ILE A 150 -1.89 -1.74 -22.68
N LEU A 151 -1.76 -2.35 -23.86
CA LEU A 151 -2.71 -3.32 -24.36
C LEU A 151 -2.55 -4.64 -23.60
N VAL A 152 -3.65 -5.13 -23.02
CA VAL A 152 -3.68 -6.35 -22.21
C VAL A 152 -4.07 -7.52 -23.10
N ALA A 153 -3.15 -8.46 -23.30
CA ALA A 153 -3.47 -9.66 -24.06
C ALA A 153 -4.43 -10.58 -23.28
N ALA A 154 -5.13 -11.45 -24.02
CA ALA A 154 -6.02 -12.43 -23.42
C ALA A 154 -5.27 -13.28 -22.38
N GLY A 155 -5.78 -13.31 -21.15
CA GLY A 155 -5.17 -14.04 -20.02
C GLY A 155 -4.14 -13.25 -19.21
N GLU A 156 -3.71 -12.06 -19.64
CA GLU A 156 -2.70 -11.27 -18.93
C GLU A 156 -3.27 -10.31 -17.88
N ALA A 157 -4.59 -10.13 -17.83
CA ALA A 157 -5.23 -9.19 -16.89
C ALA A 157 -4.86 -9.44 -15.43
N ARG A 158 -4.68 -10.71 -15.04
CA ARG A 158 -4.24 -11.07 -13.67
C ARG A 158 -2.82 -10.59 -13.37
N ILE A 159 -1.91 -10.75 -14.32
CA ILE A 159 -0.51 -10.29 -14.18
C ILE A 159 -0.49 -8.77 -14.00
N TRP A 160 -1.25 -8.05 -14.80
CA TRP A 160 -1.36 -6.60 -14.68
C TRP A 160 -2.03 -6.14 -13.39
N ASN A 161 -2.99 -6.90 -12.88
CA ASN A 161 -3.58 -6.64 -11.57
C ASN A 161 -2.57 -6.84 -10.43
N ASP A 162 -1.71 -7.86 -10.51
CA ASP A 162 -0.66 -8.07 -9.50
C ASP A 162 0.39 -6.96 -9.57
N ILE A 163 0.76 -6.52 -10.78
CA ILE A 163 1.63 -5.34 -11.00
C ILE A 163 0.99 -4.09 -10.40
N ALA A 164 -0.29 -3.84 -10.68
CA ALA A 164 -1.02 -2.70 -10.15
C ALA A 164 -1.02 -2.70 -8.62
N ARG A 165 -1.32 -3.85 -8.00
CA ARG A 165 -1.25 -4.01 -6.54
C ARG A 165 0.16 -3.80 -5.98
N GLY A 166 1.19 -4.26 -6.68
CA GLY A 166 2.58 -3.99 -6.31
C GLY A 166 2.86 -2.48 -6.29
N ILE A 167 2.46 -1.76 -7.34
CA ILE A 167 2.62 -0.30 -7.43
C ILE A 167 1.81 0.41 -6.33
N CYS A 168 0.58 -0.03 -6.04
CA CYS A 168 -0.26 0.50 -4.95
C CYS A 168 0.42 0.42 -3.57
N ASN A 169 1.36 -0.52 -3.39
CA ASN A 169 2.10 -0.73 -2.14
C ASN A 169 3.44 0.02 -2.11
N ALA A 170 3.76 0.84 -3.12
CA ALA A 170 4.97 1.67 -3.08
C ALA A 170 4.86 2.78 -2.02
N LEU A 171 3.64 3.23 -1.71
CA LEU A 171 3.31 4.28 -0.74
C LEU A 171 2.40 3.73 0.36
N PRO A 172 2.25 4.43 1.52
CA PRO A 172 1.31 4.04 2.57
C PRO A 172 -0.14 4.36 2.17
N GLY A 173 -0.63 3.74 1.09
CA GLY A 173 -2.00 3.86 0.61
C GLY A 173 -2.92 2.77 1.13
N ASP A 174 -4.18 2.75 0.66
CA ASP A 174 -5.16 1.72 0.95
C ASP A 174 -4.73 0.37 0.36
N PRO A 175 -4.42 -0.65 1.19
CA PRO A 175 -4.01 -1.96 0.71
C PRO A 175 -5.16 -2.73 0.03
N ASP A 176 -6.41 -2.32 0.23
CA ASP A 176 -7.59 -2.93 -0.40
C ASP A 176 -7.97 -2.29 -1.74
N LEU A 177 -7.23 -1.28 -2.18
CA LEU A 177 -7.49 -0.66 -3.47
C LEU A 177 -7.64 -1.74 -4.54
N ASN A 178 -8.64 -1.59 -5.42
CA ASN A 178 -9.08 -2.60 -6.39
C ASN A 178 -8.09 -2.88 -7.52
N GLY A 179 -6.78 -2.80 -7.26
CA GLY A 179 -5.70 -3.11 -8.17
C GLY A 179 -5.88 -2.44 -9.52
N LEU A 180 -6.03 -3.25 -10.56
CA LEU A 180 -6.14 -2.81 -11.94
C LEU A 180 -7.37 -1.94 -12.24
N ILE A 181 -8.49 -2.21 -11.57
CA ILE A 181 -9.79 -1.57 -11.84
C ILE A 181 -10.10 -0.46 -10.83
N ALA A 182 -9.06 0.08 -10.20
CA ALA A 182 -9.19 1.23 -9.33
C ALA A 182 -9.79 2.42 -10.10
N LEU A 183 -10.77 3.09 -9.48
CA LEU A 183 -11.40 4.27 -10.03
C LEU A 183 -10.90 5.50 -9.30
N THR A 184 -10.61 6.56 -10.07
CA THR A 184 -10.33 7.87 -9.49
C THR A 184 -11.56 8.77 -9.56
N ARG A 185 -11.51 9.94 -8.95
CA ARG A 185 -12.47 11.02 -9.23
C ARG A 185 -11.83 12.01 -10.20
N PRO A 186 -12.57 12.52 -11.21
CA PRO A 186 -12.03 13.56 -12.07
C PRO A 186 -11.82 14.87 -11.29
N VAL A 187 -10.86 15.68 -11.73
CA VAL A 187 -10.66 17.05 -11.18
C VAL A 187 -11.94 17.86 -11.38
N ALA A 188 -12.27 18.72 -10.41
CA ALA A 188 -13.51 19.49 -10.30
C ALA A 188 -14.79 18.66 -10.04
N ALA A 189 -14.70 17.33 -9.92
CA ALA A 189 -15.85 16.53 -9.49
C ALA A 189 -16.12 16.73 -7.99
N MET A 190 -17.38 16.58 -7.59
CA MET A 190 -17.78 16.65 -6.18
C MET A 190 -17.71 15.26 -5.53
N ASN A 191 -17.07 15.19 -4.37
CA ASN A 191 -17.12 14.04 -3.48
C ASN A 191 -18.22 14.23 -2.43
N THR A 192 -19.37 13.61 -2.67
CA THR A 192 -20.55 13.71 -1.81
C THR A 192 -20.50 12.77 -0.60
N LYS A 193 -19.42 11.98 -0.42
CA LYS A 193 -19.19 11.22 0.83
C LYS A 193 -19.04 12.14 2.05
N TYR A 194 -18.66 13.40 1.83
CA TYR A 194 -18.48 14.40 2.87
C TYR A 194 -19.67 15.38 2.91
N ASN A 195 -19.90 15.97 4.08
CA ASN A 195 -20.89 17.03 4.29
C ASN A 195 -20.21 18.23 4.97
N PRO A 196 -20.05 19.39 4.28
CA PRO A 196 -20.46 19.63 2.90
C PRO A 196 -19.64 18.79 1.88
N PRO A 197 -20.16 18.56 0.66
CA PRO A 197 -19.41 17.90 -0.41
C PRO A 197 -18.08 18.61 -0.67
N ARG A 198 -17.03 17.85 -0.98
CA ARG A 198 -15.68 18.39 -1.25
C ARG A 198 -15.37 18.29 -2.73
N GLU A 199 -14.93 19.38 -3.34
CA GLU A 199 -14.46 19.38 -4.74
C GLU A 199 -13.09 18.71 -4.84
N VAL A 200 -12.89 17.91 -5.88
CA VAL A 200 -11.60 17.28 -6.18
C VAL A 200 -10.66 18.30 -6.80
N ARG A 201 -9.52 18.55 -6.15
CA ARG A 201 -8.53 19.55 -6.60
C ARG A 201 -7.26 18.87 -7.08
N GLN A 202 -6.68 19.37 -8.16
CA GLN A 202 -5.36 18.94 -8.60
C GLN A 202 -4.29 19.70 -7.80
N LEU A 203 -3.44 18.97 -7.07
CA LEU A 203 -2.33 19.53 -6.30
C LEU A 203 -1.01 19.49 -7.07
N ARG A 204 -0.86 18.54 -8.01
CA ARG A 204 0.31 18.37 -8.86
C ARG A 204 -0.12 17.90 -10.24
N LEU A 205 0.38 18.57 -11.28
CA LEU A 205 0.26 18.08 -12.65
C LEU A 205 1.16 16.85 -12.85
N GLY A 206 0.63 15.81 -13.47
CA GLY A 206 1.41 14.62 -13.80
C GLY A 206 2.18 14.76 -15.10
N GLU A 207 3.19 13.91 -15.27
CA GLU A 207 3.93 13.71 -16.51
C GLU A 207 3.73 12.26 -16.99
N PRO A 208 3.77 12.01 -18.31
CA PRO A 208 3.68 10.65 -18.83
C PRO A 208 4.83 9.76 -18.34
N VAL A 209 4.49 8.52 -18.01
CA VAL A 209 5.43 7.44 -17.73
C VAL A 209 5.34 6.36 -18.79
N SER A 210 6.47 5.77 -19.13
CA SER A 210 6.53 4.65 -20.06
C SER A 210 6.17 3.32 -19.38
N ARG A 211 5.76 2.34 -20.18
CA ARG A 211 5.59 0.95 -19.72
C ARG A 211 6.85 0.40 -19.02
N ALA A 212 8.04 0.74 -19.52
CA ALA A 212 9.30 0.26 -18.96
C ALA A 212 9.55 0.82 -17.55
N GLU A 213 9.21 2.09 -17.31
CA GLU A 213 9.30 2.73 -15.99
C GLU A 213 8.36 2.06 -14.97
N ILE A 214 7.12 1.78 -15.36
CA ILE A 214 6.13 1.05 -14.53
C ILE A 214 6.67 -0.33 -14.14
N LEU A 215 7.17 -1.10 -15.11
CA LEU A 215 7.71 -2.44 -14.84
C LEU A 215 8.95 -2.38 -13.94
N ASN A 216 9.82 -1.38 -14.13
CA ASN A 216 10.98 -1.19 -13.26
C ASN A 216 10.56 -0.82 -11.83
N LEU A 217 9.59 0.07 -11.64
CA LEU A 217 9.06 0.42 -10.33
C LEU A 217 8.44 -0.81 -9.64
N SER A 218 7.60 -1.57 -10.34
CA SER A 218 7.02 -2.82 -9.82
C SER A 218 8.11 -3.81 -9.40
N ARG A 219 9.16 -3.96 -10.22
CA ARG A 219 10.32 -4.79 -9.89
C ARG A 219 11.05 -4.26 -8.65
N LEU A 220 11.24 -2.95 -8.48
CA LEU A 220 11.87 -2.38 -7.28
C LEU A 220 11.07 -2.66 -6.00
N VAL A 221 9.74 -2.53 -6.05
CA VAL A 221 8.87 -2.91 -4.92
C VAL A 221 9.05 -4.39 -4.60
N ALA A 222 9.03 -5.25 -5.63
CA ALA A 222 9.15 -6.68 -5.44
C ALA A 222 10.54 -7.07 -4.92
N GLU A 223 11.61 -6.57 -5.55
CA GLU A 223 13.02 -7.00 -5.43
C GLU A 223 13.86 -6.24 -4.41
N GLN A 224 13.52 -4.99 -4.11
CA GLN A 224 14.33 -4.14 -3.23
C GLN A 224 13.47 -3.26 -2.30
N PRO A 225 12.45 -3.81 -1.63
CA PRO A 225 11.48 -3.03 -0.86
C PRO A 225 12.14 -2.24 0.28
N ALA A 226 13.13 -2.81 0.98
CA ALA A 226 13.86 -2.06 2.01
C ALA A 226 14.57 -0.82 1.46
N ARG A 227 15.21 -0.95 0.29
CA ARG A 227 15.91 0.16 -0.36
C ARG A 227 14.92 1.19 -0.87
N LEU A 228 13.85 0.74 -1.54
CA LEU A 228 12.80 1.61 -2.06
C LEU A 228 12.16 2.44 -0.94
N TRP A 229 11.65 1.80 0.12
CA TRP A 229 10.98 2.53 1.19
C TRP A 229 11.93 3.38 2.03
N MET A 230 13.19 2.97 2.20
CA MET A 230 14.17 3.87 2.83
C MET A 230 14.43 5.11 1.99
N GLN A 231 14.59 4.93 0.67
CA GLN A 231 14.75 6.03 -0.26
C GLN A 231 13.53 6.95 -0.23
N LEU A 232 12.32 6.42 -0.35
CA LEU A 232 11.09 7.22 -0.41
C LEU A 232 10.86 8.00 0.89
N PHE A 233 10.93 7.34 2.05
CA PHE A 233 10.52 7.98 3.30
C PHE A 233 11.64 8.78 3.96
N PHE A 234 12.92 8.47 3.69
CA PHE A 234 14.06 9.09 4.39
C PHE A 234 15.14 9.65 3.45
N GLY A 235 15.01 9.48 2.14
CA GLY A 235 15.91 10.09 1.15
C GLY A 235 17.24 9.37 0.94
N GLY A 236 17.37 8.11 1.37
CA GLY A 236 18.58 7.32 1.19
C GLY A 236 18.46 5.89 1.72
N GLU A 237 19.58 5.21 1.92
CA GLU A 237 19.61 3.84 2.49
C GLU A 237 19.66 3.80 4.02
N ARG A 238 19.58 4.97 4.66
CA ARG A 238 19.70 5.13 6.12
C ARG A 238 18.83 6.27 6.62
N ALA A 239 18.22 6.07 7.79
CA ALA A 239 17.48 7.06 8.56
C ALA A 239 18.19 7.34 9.89
N GLU A 240 18.39 8.62 10.21
CA GLU A 240 19.02 9.10 11.44
C GLU A 240 18.20 10.25 12.05
N PRO A 241 17.66 10.10 13.28
CA PRO A 241 17.69 8.89 14.11
C PRO A 241 16.77 7.79 13.58
N CYS A 242 16.86 6.59 14.14
CA CYS A 242 16.03 5.43 13.81
C CYS A 242 14.56 5.77 14.06
N PRO A 243 13.68 5.62 13.05
CA PRO A 243 12.27 6.00 13.17
C PRO A 243 11.47 5.14 14.16
N PHE A 244 12.06 4.06 14.71
CA PHE A 244 11.41 3.17 15.67
C PHE A 244 11.81 3.43 17.13
N CYS A 245 13.06 3.84 17.38
CA CYS A 245 13.56 4.00 18.75
C CYS A 245 14.13 5.38 19.05
N SER A 246 14.27 6.25 18.03
CA SER A 246 14.76 7.61 18.13
C SER A 246 16.17 7.77 18.73
N LYS A 247 17.00 6.71 18.68
CA LYS A 247 18.35 6.69 19.28
C LYS A 247 19.45 6.57 18.23
N GLU A 248 19.65 5.37 17.69
CA GLU A 248 20.71 5.04 16.72
C GLU A 248 20.24 5.20 15.28
N SER A 249 21.09 4.98 14.29
CA SER A 249 20.67 4.91 12.87
C SER A 249 19.90 3.62 12.55
N LEU A 250 19.01 3.68 11.54
CA LEU A 250 18.37 2.53 10.90
C LEU A 250 18.82 2.47 9.44
N GLY A 251 19.34 1.34 8.97
CA GLY A 251 19.77 1.18 7.57
C GLY A 251 19.24 -0.08 6.90
N VAL A 252 19.34 -0.12 5.57
CA VAL A 252 19.09 -1.33 4.78
C VAL A 252 20.06 -2.44 5.21
N ALA A 253 19.52 -3.61 5.53
CA ALA A 253 20.28 -4.78 6.00
C ALA A 253 20.09 -6.02 5.14
N GLY A 254 19.28 -5.91 4.08
CA GLY A 254 18.96 -6.97 3.16
C GLY A 254 17.76 -6.57 2.31
N TYR A 255 17.20 -7.53 1.60
CA TYR A 255 16.09 -7.32 0.68
C TYR A 255 14.82 -6.77 1.38
N TRP A 256 14.29 -7.54 2.32
CA TRP A 256 13.11 -7.21 3.14
C TRP A 256 13.50 -6.81 4.58
N GLN A 257 14.77 -6.45 4.80
CA GLN A 257 15.31 -6.26 6.15
C GLN A 257 15.95 -4.89 6.30
N VAL A 258 15.60 -4.24 7.40
CA VAL A 258 16.30 -3.08 7.93
C VAL A 258 16.86 -3.39 9.31
N ARG A 259 17.92 -2.69 9.72
CA ARG A 259 18.57 -2.90 11.01
C ARG A 259 18.97 -1.61 11.67
N CYS A 260 18.64 -1.51 12.95
CA CYS A 260 19.15 -0.50 13.87
C CYS A 260 20.03 -1.20 14.91
N TYR A 261 21.12 -0.56 15.32
CA TYR A 261 22.02 -1.16 16.33
C TYR A 261 21.39 -1.28 17.71
N GLN A 262 20.39 -0.44 18.02
CA GLN A 262 19.71 -0.46 19.32
C GLN A 262 18.48 -1.39 19.33
N CYS A 263 17.53 -1.22 18.40
CA CYS A 263 16.27 -1.98 18.42
C CYS A 263 16.30 -3.22 17.52
N GLY A 264 17.44 -3.55 16.90
CA GLY A 264 17.64 -4.81 16.18
C GLY A 264 17.17 -4.78 14.72
N ARG A 265 16.76 -5.96 14.20
CA ARG A 265 16.30 -6.14 12.82
C ARG A 265 14.78 -6.04 12.75
N ALA A 266 14.26 -5.44 11.69
CA ALA A 266 12.84 -5.38 11.39
C ALA A 266 12.55 -5.74 9.93
N ASN A 267 11.32 -6.16 9.65
CA ASN A 267 10.84 -6.30 8.28
C ASN A 267 10.69 -4.91 7.66
N ALA A 268 11.09 -4.74 6.39
CA ALA A 268 10.96 -3.49 5.66
C ALA A 268 9.51 -2.97 5.62
N ALA A 269 8.50 -3.85 5.65
CA ALA A 269 7.09 -3.45 5.69
C ALA A 269 6.76 -2.60 6.93
N SER A 270 7.50 -2.74 8.03
CA SER A 270 7.37 -1.88 9.21
C SER A 270 7.68 -0.40 8.92
N LEU A 271 8.44 -0.09 7.85
CA LEU A 271 8.64 1.29 7.40
C LEU A 271 7.38 1.91 6.82
N VAL A 272 6.49 1.10 6.23
CA VAL A 272 5.18 1.53 5.73
C VAL A 272 4.17 1.50 6.87
N TYR A 273 4.10 0.40 7.62
CA TYR A 273 3.09 0.21 8.67
C TYR A 273 3.16 1.24 9.79
N ARG A 274 4.32 1.85 10.05
CA ARG A 274 4.42 2.96 11.01
C ARG A 274 3.55 4.15 10.64
N PHE A 275 3.19 4.33 9.37
CA PHE A 275 2.32 5.42 8.95
C PHE A 275 0.85 5.12 9.22
N TYR A 276 0.47 3.87 9.47
CA TYR A 276 -0.91 3.50 9.73
C TYR A 276 -1.26 3.55 11.20
N SER A 277 -2.48 3.97 11.52
CA SER A 277 -2.97 4.01 12.89
C SER A 277 -3.09 2.61 13.49
N PRO A 278 -2.92 2.45 14.82
CA PRO A 278 -3.13 1.18 15.50
C PRO A 278 -4.51 0.57 15.22
N ASP A 279 -5.56 1.38 15.25
CA ASP A 279 -6.95 0.95 14.98
C ASP A 279 -7.10 0.36 13.58
N PHE A 280 -6.51 1.00 12.57
CA PHE A 280 -6.50 0.47 11.21
C PHE A 280 -5.78 -0.88 11.18
N LEU A 281 -4.57 -0.98 11.74
CA LEU A 281 -3.78 -2.21 11.75
C LEU A 281 -4.47 -3.35 12.51
N ASP A 282 -5.17 -3.05 13.60
CA ASP A 282 -5.90 -4.05 14.38
C ASP A 282 -7.12 -4.57 13.64
N SER A 283 -7.89 -3.68 12.97
CA SER A 283 -9.01 -4.09 12.09
C SER A 283 -8.59 -5.07 10.98
N ARG A 284 -7.32 -5.03 10.56
CA ARG A 284 -6.76 -5.93 9.54
C ARG A 284 -6.42 -7.32 10.08
N LYS A 285 -6.03 -7.43 11.36
CA LYS A 285 -5.70 -8.73 11.97
C LYS A 285 -6.95 -9.61 12.11
N GLU A 286 -8.08 -9.00 12.45
CA GLU A 286 -9.35 -9.70 12.66
C GLU A 286 -9.86 -10.37 11.38
N ASN A 287 -9.60 -9.77 10.21
CA ASN A 287 -10.04 -10.28 8.91
C ASN A 287 -9.25 -11.49 8.38
N HIS A 288 -8.15 -11.89 9.02
CA HIS A 288 -7.33 -13.05 8.62
C HIS A 288 -7.62 -14.33 9.43
N HIS A 289 -8.59 -14.29 10.34
CA HIS A 289 -8.99 -15.43 11.18
C HIS A 289 -10.40 -15.97 10.88
N GLY A 290 -11.03 -15.50 9.80
CA GLY A 290 -12.32 -15.99 9.29
C GLY A 290 -12.19 -16.99 8.14
#